data_AF-M6BXL8-F1
#
_entry.id   AF-M6BXL8-F1
#
_cell.length_a   1.000
_cell.length_b   1.000
_cell.length_c   1.000
_cell.angle_alpha   90.00
_cell.angle_beta   90.00
_cell.angle_gamma   90.00
#
_symmetry.space_group_name_H-M   'P 1'
#
loop_
_entity.id
_entity.type
_entity.pdbx_description
1 polymer ?
#
loop_
_entity_poly.entity_id
_entity_poly.type
_entity_poly.pdbx_seq_one_letter_code
_entity_poly.pdbx_strand_id
1 'polypeptide(L)'
;MILPQTVLAHTGLFTQILFFGALLSAVMSTASGAILASASVLGENLVRPFLKKPNEKTLLRVLRISVVAITFVSLFMANTKNNIYELVSQASALSLVSLFVPLVAGLFRKSSTSTGAVLSMVVGFVVWLFCNVLSLEIPASVPGLISSWFALLVGDLIERCGYGLKK
;
A
#
# COMPACT_ATOMS: atom_id res chain seq x y z
N MET A 1 -16.21 16.77 -8.73
CA MET A 1 -15.37 16.40 -9.89
C MET A 1 -15.65 17.35 -11.03
N ILE A 2 -14.74 18.29 -11.31
CA ILE A 2 -14.97 19.35 -12.30
C ILE A 2 -14.75 18.81 -13.72
N LEU A 3 -13.75 17.94 -13.92
CA LEU A 3 -13.34 17.44 -15.24
C LEU A 3 -14.43 16.66 -16.02
N PRO A 4 -15.13 15.66 -15.46
CA PRO A 4 -16.19 14.96 -16.20
C PRO A 4 -17.36 15.88 -16.53
N GLN A 5 -17.70 16.80 -15.62
CA GLN A 5 -18.78 17.77 -15.82
C GLN A 5 -18.45 18.78 -16.92
N THR A 6 -17.19 19.25 -17.00
CA THR A 6 -16.77 20.17 -18.06
C THR A 6 -16.78 19.52 -19.44
N VAL A 7 -16.45 18.22 -19.54
CA VAL A 7 -16.51 17.48 -20.81
C VAL A 7 -17.98 17.30 -21.24
N LEU A 8 -18.86 16.93 -20.32
CA LEU A 8 -20.29 16.79 -20.60
C LEU A 8 -20.94 18.12 -21.05
N ALA A 9 -20.53 19.25 -20.46
CA ALA A 9 -21.11 20.57 -20.74
C ALA A 9 -20.60 21.23 -22.04
N HIS A 10 -19.38 20.91 -22.50
CA HIS A 10 -18.69 21.69 -23.55
C HIS A 10 -18.15 20.87 -24.74
N THR A 11 -18.44 19.57 -24.85
CA THR A 11 -17.94 18.75 -25.97
C THR A 11 -19.04 17.99 -26.71
N GLY A 12 -18.81 17.72 -28.00
CA GLY A 12 -19.70 16.92 -28.84
C GLY A 12 -19.69 15.44 -28.47
N LEU A 13 -20.76 14.73 -28.86
CA LEU A 13 -21.01 13.33 -28.48
C LEU A 13 -19.85 12.37 -28.84
N PHE A 14 -19.19 12.58 -29.98
CA PHE A 14 -18.04 11.77 -30.39
C PHE A 14 -16.85 11.91 -29.41
N THR A 15 -16.52 13.13 -29.01
CA THR A 15 -15.45 13.41 -28.04
C THR A 15 -15.77 12.85 -26.66
N GLN A 16 -17.04 12.89 -26.25
CA GLN A 16 -17.47 12.30 -24.98
C GLN A 16 -17.27 10.78 -24.96
N ILE A 17 -17.70 10.08 -26.02
CA ILE A 17 -17.52 8.61 -26.14
C ILE A 17 -16.03 8.27 -26.07
N LEU A 18 -15.19 8.99 -26.83
CA LEU A 18 -13.76 8.76 -26.85
C LEU A 18 -13.12 9.02 -25.47
N PHE A 19 -13.49 10.14 -24.83
CA PHE A 19 -12.95 10.53 -23.53
C PHE A 19 -13.34 9.54 -22.42
N PHE A 20 -14.63 9.23 -22.27
CA PHE A 20 -15.09 8.29 -21.25
C PHE A 20 -14.60 6.87 -21.52
N GLY A 21 -14.54 6.45 -22.79
CA GLY A 21 -13.95 5.16 -23.17
C GLY A 21 -12.47 5.06 -22.77
N ALA A 22 -11.67 6.08 -23.09
CA ALA A 22 -10.26 6.14 -22.70
C ALA A 22 -10.08 6.21 -21.17
N LEU A 23 -10.89 7.02 -20.48
CA LEU A 23 -10.85 7.17 -19.03
C LEU A 23 -11.18 5.87 -18.32
N LEU A 24 -12.26 5.19 -18.71
CA LEU A 24 -12.65 3.90 -18.14
C LEU A 24 -11.59 2.83 -18.40
N SER A 25 -11.02 2.80 -19.61
CA SER A 25 -9.93 1.87 -19.96
C SER A 25 -8.68 2.10 -19.08
N ALA A 26 -8.28 3.36 -18.90
CA ALA A 26 -7.15 3.70 -18.03
C ALA A 26 -7.38 3.29 -16.57
N VAL A 27 -8.55 3.60 -16.02
CA VAL A 27 -8.93 3.21 -14.65
C VAL A 27 -8.95 1.69 -14.50
N MET A 28 -9.50 0.96 -15.47
CA MET A 28 -9.58 -0.50 -15.43
C MET A 28 -8.20 -1.16 -15.49
N SER A 29 -7.27 -0.62 -16.29
CA SER A 29 -5.89 -1.11 -16.38
C SER A 29 -5.16 -0.96 -15.03
N THR A 30 -5.27 0.20 -14.39
CA THR A 30 -4.66 0.44 -13.07
C THR A 30 -5.33 -0.39 -11.97
N ALA A 31 -6.65 -0.48 -11.95
CA ALA A 31 -7.39 -1.27 -10.96
C ALA A 31 -7.03 -2.76 -11.05
N SER A 32 -7.00 -3.31 -12.27
CA SER A 32 -6.60 -4.70 -12.50
C SER A 32 -5.18 -4.97 -12.01
N GLY A 33 -4.23 -4.07 -12.34
CA GLY A 33 -2.85 -4.19 -11.88
C GLY A 33 -2.71 -4.18 -10.36
N ALA A 34 -3.39 -3.26 -9.67
CA ALA A 34 -3.36 -3.16 -8.21
C ALA A 34 -3.98 -4.37 -7.51
N ILE A 35 -5.12 -4.86 -8.01
CA ILE A 35 -5.80 -6.06 -7.48
C ILE A 35 -4.91 -7.29 -7.69
N LEU A 36 -4.33 -7.46 -8.87
CA LEU A 36 -3.48 -8.62 -9.16
C LEU A 36 -2.18 -8.61 -8.35
N ALA A 37 -1.54 -7.44 -8.21
CA ALA A 37 -0.32 -7.29 -7.42
C ALA A 37 -0.55 -7.65 -5.94
N SER A 38 -1.60 -7.07 -5.33
CA SER A 38 -1.96 -7.38 -3.94
C SER A 38 -2.41 -8.83 -3.75
N ALA A 39 -3.12 -9.41 -4.73
CA ALA A 39 -3.55 -10.81 -4.68
C ALA A 39 -2.38 -11.78 -4.80
N SER A 40 -1.38 -11.41 -5.59
CA SER A 40 -0.15 -12.18 -5.72
C SER A 40 0.65 -12.15 -4.41
N VAL A 41 0.73 -10.98 -3.75
CA VAL A 41 1.35 -10.87 -2.42
C VAL A 41 0.60 -11.72 -1.38
N LEU A 42 -0.73 -11.66 -1.34
CA LEU A 42 -1.53 -12.49 -0.43
C LEU A 42 -1.34 -13.99 -0.72
N GLY A 43 -1.46 -14.41 -1.98
CA GLY A 43 -1.38 -15.82 -2.35
C GLY A 43 0.02 -16.42 -2.19
N GLU A 44 1.07 -15.74 -2.68
CA GLU A 44 2.45 -16.25 -2.69
C GLU A 44 3.21 -15.97 -1.39
N ASN A 45 3.11 -14.76 -0.84
CA ASN A 45 3.91 -14.38 0.33
C ASN A 45 3.21 -14.70 1.65
N LEU A 46 1.88 -14.61 1.68
CA LEU A 46 1.12 -14.84 2.91
C LEU A 46 0.59 -16.26 3.00
N VAL A 47 -0.12 -16.77 2.00
CA VAL A 47 -0.83 -18.06 2.08
C VAL A 47 0.09 -19.25 1.76
N ARG A 48 0.92 -19.16 0.72
CA ARG A 48 1.77 -20.28 0.27
C ARG A 48 2.70 -20.85 1.35
N PRO A 49 3.35 -20.07 2.23
CA PRO A 49 4.20 -20.62 3.28
C PRO A 49 3.46 -21.52 4.29
N PHE A 50 2.16 -21.29 4.49
CA PHE A 50 1.34 -22.14 5.37
C PHE A 50 0.83 -23.40 4.68
N LEU A 51 0.92 -23.49 3.35
CA LEU A 51 0.52 -24.66 2.59
C LEU A 51 1.67 -25.69 2.59
N LYS A 52 1.42 -26.88 3.14
CA LYS A 52 2.36 -28.00 3.06
C LYS A 52 2.35 -28.57 1.64
N LYS A 53 3.42 -28.30 0.86
CA LYS A 53 3.64 -28.81 -0.52
C LYS A 53 2.43 -28.60 -1.46
N PRO A 54 2.04 -27.36 -1.77
CA PRO A 54 0.90 -27.11 -2.65
C PRO A 54 1.21 -27.59 -4.07
N ASN A 55 0.26 -28.31 -4.66
CA ASN A 55 0.27 -28.59 -6.10
C ASN A 55 -0.02 -27.29 -6.88
N GLU A 56 0.46 -27.16 -8.12
CA GLU A 56 0.28 -25.95 -8.94
C GLU A 56 -1.20 -25.57 -9.10
N LYS A 57 -2.08 -26.57 -9.25
CA LYS A 57 -3.54 -26.36 -9.33
C LYS A 57 -4.12 -25.74 -8.06
N THR A 58 -3.55 -26.05 -6.89
CA THR A 58 -3.97 -25.49 -5.61
C THR A 58 -3.49 -24.05 -5.48
N LEU A 59 -2.25 -23.77 -5.89
CA LEU A 59 -1.69 -22.42 -5.88
C LEU A 59 -2.49 -21.46 -6.80
N LEU A 60 -2.83 -21.91 -8.01
CA LEU A 60 -3.67 -21.15 -8.93
C LEU A 60 -5.07 -20.87 -8.36
N ARG A 61 -5.66 -21.82 -7.61
CA ARG A 61 -6.93 -21.58 -6.92
C ARG A 61 -6.79 -20.53 -5.82
N VAL A 62 -5.73 -20.60 -5.03
CA VAL A 62 -5.47 -19.63 -3.96
C VAL A 62 -5.31 -18.22 -4.53
N LEU A 63 -4.57 -18.06 -5.63
CA LEU A 63 -4.44 -16.77 -6.30
C LEU A 63 -5.78 -16.24 -6.80
N ARG A 64 -6.58 -17.08 -7.47
CA ARG A 64 -7.93 -16.67 -7.94
C ARG A 64 -8.85 -16.27 -6.79
N ILE A 65 -8.85 -17.01 -5.69
CA ILE A 65 -9.63 -16.67 -4.50
C ILE A 65 -9.13 -15.36 -3.89
N SER A 66 -7.81 -15.12 -3.86
CA SER A 66 -7.22 -13.89 -3.35
C SER A 66 -7.63 -12.67 -4.19
N VAL A 67 -7.66 -12.80 -5.52
CA VAL A 67 -8.17 -11.75 -6.43
C VAL A 67 -9.61 -11.40 -6.12
N VAL A 68 -10.47 -12.40 -5.96
CA VAL A 68 -11.90 -12.19 -5.63
C VAL A 68 -12.02 -11.50 -4.27
N ALA A 69 -11.29 -11.98 -3.25
CA ALA A 69 -11.31 -11.40 -1.91
C ALA A 69 -10.89 -9.91 -1.90
N ILE A 70 -9.78 -9.57 -2.55
CA ILE A 70 -9.31 -8.18 -2.66
C ILE A 70 -10.30 -7.31 -3.43
N THR A 71 -10.92 -7.85 -4.48
CA THR A 71 -11.94 -7.12 -5.25
C THR A 71 -13.12 -6.75 -4.36
N PHE A 72 -13.60 -7.68 -3.53
CA PHE A 72 -14.69 -7.42 -2.57
C PHE A 72 -14.31 -6.34 -1.54
N VAL A 73 -13.11 -6.42 -0.96
CA VAL A 73 -12.63 -5.42 0.01
C VAL A 73 -12.50 -4.04 -0.64
N SER A 74 -11.95 -3.98 -1.86
CA SER A 74 -11.79 -2.74 -2.62
C SER A 74 -13.14 -2.13 -2.97
N LEU A 75 -14.12 -2.94 -3.37
CA LEU A 75 -15.49 -2.50 -3.67
C LEU A 75 -16.17 -1.94 -2.41
N PHE A 76 -16.01 -2.61 -1.26
CA PHE A 76 -16.55 -2.14 0.02
C PHE A 76 -15.95 -0.78 0.43
N MET A 77 -14.63 -0.62 0.32
CA MET A 77 -13.97 0.66 0.58
C MET A 77 -14.43 1.76 -0.37
N ALA A 78 -14.59 1.45 -1.66
CA ALA A 78 -15.06 2.40 -2.66
C ALA A 78 -16.49 2.89 -2.40
N ASN A 79 -17.36 2.07 -1.79
CA ASN A 79 -18.72 2.47 -1.42
C ASN A 79 -18.77 3.30 -0.13
N THR A 80 -17.80 3.15 0.77
CA THR A 80 -17.80 3.82 2.08
C THR A 80 -17.21 5.23 2.03
N LYS A 81 -16.26 5.47 1.13
CA LYS A 81 -15.49 6.73 1.05
C LYS A 81 -15.92 7.55 -0.15
N ASN A 82 -16.38 8.78 0.10
CA ASN A 82 -16.89 9.66 -0.95
C ASN A 82 -15.81 10.41 -1.73
N ASN A 83 -14.56 10.45 -1.23
CA ASN A 83 -13.48 11.23 -1.84
C ASN A 83 -12.28 10.36 -2.24
N ILE A 84 -12.03 10.26 -3.55
CA ILE A 84 -10.91 9.50 -4.14
C ILE A 84 -9.56 10.09 -3.70
N TYR A 85 -9.45 11.42 -3.56
CA TYR A 85 -8.21 12.05 -3.13
C TYR A 85 -7.81 11.63 -1.70
N GLU A 86 -8.78 11.45 -0.81
CA GLU A 86 -8.52 11.00 0.55
C GLU A 86 -8.00 9.56 0.57
N LEU A 87 -8.63 8.66 -0.19
CA LEU A 87 -8.20 7.26 -0.34
C LEU A 87 -6.77 7.15 -0.86
N VAL A 88 -6.47 7.88 -1.95
CA VAL A 88 -5.13 7.87 -2.58
C VAL A 88 -4.09 8.50 -1.65
N SER A 89 -4.44 9.59 -0.97
CA SER A 89 -3.57 10.25 0.01
C SER A 89 -3.19 9.31 1.16
N GLN A 90 -4.17 8.62 1.75
CA GLN A 90 -3.94 7.67 2.84
C GLN A 90 -3.08 6.48 2.41
N ALA A 91 -3.37 5.88 1.24
CA ALA A 91 -2.57 4.76 0.72
C ALA A 91 -1.11 5.15 0.44
N SER A 92 -0.89 6.34 -0.11
CA SER A 92 0.44 6.87 -0.38
C SER A 92 1.20 7.21 0.91
N ALA A 93 0.50 7.80 1.90
CA ALA A 93 1.09 8.13 3.20
C ALA A 93 1.55 6.87 3.94
N LEU A 94 0.76 5.80 3.92
CA LEU A 94 1.14 4.50 4.48
C LEU A 94 2.43 3.95 3.86
N SER A 95 2.52 4.01 2.53
CA SER A 95 3.71 3.55 1.79
C SER A 95 4.94 4.38 2.15
N LEU A 96 4.77 5.70 2.29
CA LEU A 96 5.84 6.62 2.68
C LEU A 96 6.33 6.35 4.10
N VAL A 97 5.42 6.16 5.06
CA VAL A 97 5.79 6.04 6.47
C VAL A 97 6.37 4.66 6.81
N SER A 98 5.80 3.60 6.24
CA SER A 98 6.19 2.23 6.60
C SER A 98 7.29 1.66 5.70
N LEU A 99 7.25 1.91 4.38
CA LEU A 99 8.13 1.20 3.44
C LEU A 99 9.32 2.03 2.95
N PHE A 100 9.18 3.35 2.83
CA PHE A 100 10.22 4.20 2.24
C PHE A 100 11.53 4.17 3.05
N VAL A 101 11.44 4.34 4.37
CA VAL A 101 12.60 4.39 5.27
C VAL A 101 13.42 3.10 5.26
N PRO A 102 12.84 1.90 5.49
CA PRO A 102 13.60 0.66 5.44
C PRO A 102 14.12 0.35 4.02
N LEU A 103 13.39 0.73 2.97
CA LEU A 103 13.85 0.54 1.59
C LEU A 103 15.08 1.40 1.27
N VAL A 104 15.06 2.69 1.62
CA VAL A 104 16.19 3.61 1.44
C VAL A 104 17.40 3.14 2.25
N ALA A 105 17.19 2.72 3.50
CA ALA A 105 18.26 2.18 4.33
C ALA A 105 18.84 0.88 3.74
N GLY A 106 18.00 -0.02 3.24
CA GLY A 106 18.43 -1.26 2.59
C GLY A 106 19.23 -1.04 1.31
N LEU A 107 18.93 0.01 0.53
CA LEU A 107 19.63 0.33 -0.72
C LEU A 107 20.94 1.09 -0.52
N PHE A 108 20.95 2.09 0.38
CA PHE A 108 22.07 3.04 0.49
C PHE A 108 22.97 2.82 1.72
N ARG A 109 22.50 2.12 2.74
CA ARG A 109 23.25 1.94 3.99
C ARG A 109 23.76 0.51 4.12
N LYS A 110 25.09 0.34 4.07
CA LYS A 110 25.81 -0.96 4.20
C LYS A 110 25.64 -1.68 5.55
N SER A 111 24.82 -1.13 6.43
CA SER A 111 24.82 -1.36 7.87
C SER A 111 23.40 -1.47 8.43
N SER A 112 22.41 -1.59 7.53
CA SER A 112 20.99 -1.77 7.84
C SER A 112 20.73 -3.19 8.31
N THR A 113 19.90 -3.32 9.35
CA THR A 113 19.59 -4.59 10.00
C THR A 113 18.15 -5.03 9.73
N SER A 114 17.86 -6.33 9.84
CA SER A 114 16.51 -6.85 9.63
C SER A 114 15.54 -6.39 10.73
N THR A 115 16.01 -6.34 11.98
CA THR A 115 15.21 -5.88 13.13
C THR A 115 14.94 -4.38 13.03
N GLY A 116 15.91 -3.57 12.61
CA GLY A 116 15.72 -2.14 12.35
C GLY A 116 14.73 -1.87 11.21
N ALA A 117 14.75 -2.68 10.16
CA ALA A 117 13.78 -2.56 9.08
C ALA A 117 12.34 -2.89 9.55
N VAL A 118 12.15 -3.97 10.32
CA VAL A 118 10.82 -4.32 10.84
C VAL A 118 10.32 -3.31 11.86
N LEU A 119 11.19 -2.85 12.77
CA LEU A 119 10.83 -1.83 13.77
C LEU A 119 10.42 -0.52 13.10
N SER A 120 11.12 -0.07 12.06
CA SER A 120 10.73 1.15 11.33
C SER A 120 9.37 1.01 10.63
N MET A 121 9.11 -0.13 9.98
CA MET A 121 7.81 -0.43 9.38
C MET A 121 6.66 -0.33 10.39
N VAL A 122 6.82 -0.97 11.55
CA VAL A 122 5.77 -1.07 12.58
C VAL A 122 5.58 0.25 13.32
N VAL A 123 6.66 0.86 13.82
CA VAL A 123 6.58 2.11 14.59
C VAL A 123 6.08 3.25 13.72
N GLY A 124 6.56 3.36 12.48
CA GLY A 124 6.04 4.34 11.52
C GLY A 124 4.52 4.18 11.33
N PHE A 125 4.06 2.96 11.05
CA PHE A 125 2.64 2.68 10.86
C PHE A 125 1.79 3.05 12.08
N VAL A 126 2.22 2.65 13.28
CA VAL A 126 1.49 2.93 14.52
C VAL A 126 1.40 4.43 14.80
N VAL A 127 2.50 5.16 14.64
CA VAL A 127 2.51 6.63 14.85
C VAL A 127 1.63 7.34 13.84
N TRP A 128 1.69 6.95 12.56
CA TRP A 128 0.81 7.49 11.53
C TRP A 128 -0.67 7.27 11.86
N LEU A 129 -1.03 6.05 12.28
CA LEU A 129 -2.41 5.70 12.64
C LEU A 129 -2.88 6.51 13.86
N PHE A 130 -2.03 6.63 14.89
CA PHE A 130 -2.34 7.40 16.09
C PHE A 130 -2.54 8.89 15.79
N CYS A 131 -1.66 9.49 14.96
CA CYS A 131 -1.79 10.87 14.52
C CYS A 131 -3.04 11.09 13.65
N ASN A 132 -3.43 10.10 12.84
CA ASN A 132 -4.63 10.16 12.02
C ASN A 132 -5.90 10.17 12.89
N VAL A 133 -5.96 9.32 13.92
CA VAL A 133 -7.09 9.26 14.87
C VAL A 133 -7.19 10.54 15.71
N LEU A 134 -6.06 11.08 16.14
CA LEU A 134 -6.02 12.29 16.98
C LEU A 134 -6.32 13.58 16.21
N SER A 135 -6.49 13.51 14.87
CA SER A 135 -6.81 14.66 14.00
C SER A 135 -5.89 15.86 14.20
N LEU A 136 -4.58 15.62 14.30
CA LEU A 136 -3.59 16.69 14.43
C LEU A 136 -3.61 17.61 13.19
N GLU A 137 -3.38 18.91 13.41
CA GLU A 137 -3.29 19.91 12.32
C GLU A 137 -2.11 19.64 11.36
N ILE A 138 -1.11 18.88 11.82
CA ILE A 138 0.05 18.49 11.03
C ILE A 138 -0.30 17.22 10.22
N PRO A 139 0.08 17.14 8.93
CA PRO A 139 -0.10 15.93 8.14
C PRO A 139 0.54 14.72 8.83
N ALA A 140 -0.27 13.70 9.16
CA ALA A 140 0.16 12.51 9.92
C ALA A 140 1.33 11.74 9.26
N SER A 141 1.59 11.95 7.97
CA SER A 141 2.73 11.39 7.25
C SER A 141 4.08 11.91 7.77
N VAL A 142 4.16 13.17 8.22
CA VAL A 142 5.40 13.78 8.73
C VAL A 142 5.86 13.13 10.04
N PRO A 143 5.06 13.11 11.13
CA PRO A 143 5.48 12.48 12.38
C PRO A 143 5.70 10.97 12.21
N GLY A 144 4.91 10.30 11.35
CA GLY A 144 5.11 8.89 11.03
C GLY A 144 6.45 8.62 10.33
N LEU A 145 6.85 9.46 9.37
CA LEU A 145 8.12 9.31 8.68
C LEU A 145 9.31 9.53 9.62
N ILE A 146 9.22 10.55 10.48
CA ILE A 146 10.24 10.86 11.47
C ILE A 146 10.41 9.70 12.44
N SER A 147 9.29 9.19 13.00
CA SER A 147 9.33 8.06 13.93
C SER A 147 9.89 6.79 13.29
N SER A 148 9.57 6.53 12.01
CA SER A 148 10.13 5.41 11.23
C SER A 148 11.65 5.51 11.09
N TRP A 149 12.19 6.71 10.82
CA TRP A 149 13.64 6.96 10.79
C TRP A 149 14.31 6.71 12.14
N PHE A 150 13.74 7.24 13.22
CA PHE A 150 14.26 7.01 14.57
C PHE A 150 14.21 5.53 14.96
N ALA A 151 13.10 4.85 14.66
CA ALA A 151 12.93 3.42 14.94
C ALA A 151 13.93 2.55 14.18
N LEU A 152 14.28 2.93 12.94
CA LEU A 152 15.34 2.24 12.18
C LEU A 152 16.70 2.36 12.87
N LEU A 153 17.06 3.56 13.31
CA LEU A 153 18.34 3.79 13.99
C LEU A 153 18.42 3.02 15.31
N VAL A 154 17.35 3.07 16.10
CA VAL A 154 17.24 2.36 17.37
C VAL A 154 17.29 0.84 17.15
N GLY A 155 16.56 0.32 16.16
CA GLY A 155 16.58 -1.11 15.86
C GLY A 155 17.93 -1.60 15.33
N ASP A 156 18.63 -0.80 14.51
CA ASP A 156 20.00 -1.10 14.08
C ASP A 156 20.97 -1.17 15.26
N LEU A 157 20.81 -0.30 16.27
CA LEU A 157 21.62 -0.32 17.49
C LEU A 157 21.33 -1.56 18.35
N ILE A 158 20.06 -1.91 18.52
CA ILE A 158 19.63 -3.07 19.32
C ILE A 158 20.16 -4.38 18.72
N GLU A 159 20.06 -4.54 17.39
CA GLU A 159 20.56 -5.74 16.73
C GLU A 159 22.09 -5.84 16.79
N ARG A 160 22.81 -4.71 16.70
CA ARG A 160 24.28 -4.66 16.90
C ARG A 160 24.70 -5.03 18.32
N CYS A 161 23.88 -4.73 19.32
CA CYS A 161 24.10 -5.12 20.72
C CYS A 161 23.77 -6.60 21.01
N GLY A 162 23.35 -7.38 20.00
CA GLY A 162 23.18 -8.84 20.11
C GLY A 162 21.76 -9.34 20.38
N TYR A 163 20.76 -8.45 20.40
CA TYR A 163 19.33 -8.79 20.63
C TYR A 163 18.47 -8.77 19.36
N GLY A 164 19.07 -9.02 18.18
CA GLY A 164 18.37 -8.99 16.89
C GLY A 164 17.70 -10.31 16.51
N LEU A 165 16.76 -10.22 15.56
CA LEU A 165 16.15 -11.38 14.88
C LEU A 165 17.27 -12.26 14.31
N LYS A 166 17.45 -13.45 14.91
CA LYS A 166 18.40 -14.46 14.43
C LYS A 166 18.07 -14.81 12.97
N LYS A 167 19.07 -14.69 12.09
CA LYS A 167 19.01 -15.18 10.70
C LYS A 167 18.58 -16.63 10.63
#